data_AF-A0AAV9JVX1-F1
#
_entry.id   AF-A0AAV9JVX1-F1
#
_cell.length_a   1.000
_cell.length_b   1.000
_cell.length_c   1.000
_cell.angle_alpha   90.00
_cell.angle_beta   90.00
_cell.angle_gamma   90.00
#
_symmetry.space_group_name_H-M   'P 1'
#
loop_
_entity.id
_entity.type
_entity.pdbx_description
1 polymer ?
#
loop_
_entity_poly.entity_id
_entity_poly.type
_entity_poly.pdbx_seq_one_letter_code
_entity_poly.pdbx_strand_id
1 'polypeptide(L)'
;MGDHLSFWQRHFTKPIDKDPEKYYSSTNRRFAFLSRGSIIAAVAMLLLLLGVIAAAVAVTLDHPHVRAPEVSSPQGAPIRAAIFDNFPDPQLWYNNGTYYAFATNNAAGILQQPANATSYEYGTSNIQIATSTDFLNWTLQPSIDDPLPKTGEWVTQGMTLIKPSIPKANVWAPGIIQRPTDNKFIMYYSADKASLHNGTESAHVPGRHPPPHCIGAAVSETDDPAGPYKPVATALACPIDQGGAIDPAAFQDHDGTLYVTYKIDGNNIGHGGLCGNTKAPIVQTPIKLQKMHPDGTTKDGNETTIMDRIKADGPLVEAPALVRSHEGIYFLFFSSGCTRSPTYDVKYATAQNITGPYERAQYPFLQTGDWGLLAPGSVGVHDDGNGGFNMAFHARVTAPQGNIRAMFTTKLEFNGRVATMVRDNGTSADTS
;
A
#
# COMPACT_ATOMS: atom_id res chain seq x y z
N MET A 1 -38.82 73.18 15.26
CA MET A 1 -38.61 71.78 14.81
C MET A 1 -37.30 71.33 15.42
N GLY A 2 -37.33 70.41 16.38
CA GLY A 2 -36.11 69.95 17.05
C GLY A 2 -35.35 68.99 16.13
N ASP A 3 -34.06 69.25 15.91
CA ASP A 3 -33.18 68.35 15.18
C ASP A 3 -33.10 67.00 15.90
N HIS A 4 -33.72 65.96 15.33
CA HIS A 4 -33.61 64.62 15.85
C HIS A 4 -32.37 63.94 15.27
N LEU A 5 -31.43 63.55 16.14
CA LEU A 5 -30.27 62.74 15.76
C LEU A 5 -30.72 61.43 15.12
N SER A 6 -30.09 61.05 14.01
CA SER A 6 -30.23 59.73 13.41
C SER A 6 -29.78 58.61 14.37
N PHE A 7 -30.23 57.38 14.11
CA PHE A 7 -29.77 56.20 14.85
C PHE A 7 -28.24 56.12 14.91
N TRP A 8 -27.59 56.40 13.77
CA TRP A 8 -26.13 56.34 13.65
C TRP A 8 -25.47 57.42 14.52
N GLN A 9 -25.93 58.67 14.43
CA GLN A 9 -25.41 59.75 15.26
C GLN A 9 -25.66 59.51 16.75
N ARG A 10 -26.80 58.92 17.13
CA ARG A 10 -27.12 58.65 18.53
C ARG A 10 -26.19 57.60 19.15
N HIS A 11 -25.80 56.58 18.40
CA HIS A 11 -25.10 55.43 18.96
C HIS A 11 -23.61 55.37 18.62
N PHE A 12 -23.19 55.88 17.46
CA PHE A 12 -21.82 55.74 16.95
C PHE A 12 -20.98 57.02 17.05
N THR A 13 -21.57 58.12 17.49
CA THR A 13 -20.91 59.43 17.55
C THR A 13 -20.99 60.05 18.95
N LYS A 14 -20.11 61.00 19.26
CA LYS A 14 -20.11 61.81 20.49
C LYS A 14 -20.18 63.31 20.14
N PRO A 15 -20.69 64.16 21.05
CA PRO A 15 -20.63 65.61 20.87
C PRO A 15 -19.21 66.10 20.62
N ILE A 16 -19.04 67.09 19.74
CA ILE A 16 -17.74 67.74 19.51
C ILE A 16 -17.53 68.81 20.58
N ASP A 17 -18.53 69.68 20.76
CA ASP A 17 -18.62 70.69 21.79
C ASP A 17 -19.35 70.13 23.03
N LYS A 18 -18.91 70.54 24.23
CA LYS A 18 -19.50 70.15 25.53
C LYS A 18 -20.68 71.03 25.93
N ASP A 19 -20.99 72.06 25.15
CA ASP A 19 -22.18 72.89 25.33
C ASP A 19 -23.47 72.04 25.42
N PRO A 20 -24.19 72.07 26.56
CA PRO A 20 -25.38 71.26 26.77
C PRO A 20 -26.53 71.62 25.83
N GLU A 21 -26.61 72.85 25.32
CA GLU A 21 -27.66 73.25 24.36
C GLU A 21 -27.44 72.62 22.98
N LYS A 22 -26.17 72.34 22.62
CA LYS A 22 -25.80 71.67 21.37
C LYS A 22 -25.73 70.16 21.52
N TYR A 23 -26.17 69.62 22.66
CA TYR A 23 -26.06 68.18 22.91
C TYR A 23 -26.89 67.35 21.95
N TYR A 24 -27.98 67.85 21.36
CA TYR A 24 -28.79 67.09 20.40
C TYR A 24 -28.63 67.55 18.94
N SER A 25 -27.71 68.47 18.68
CA SER A 25 -27.48 68.96 17.32
C SER A 25 -26.78 67.92 16.45
N SER A 26 -27.32 67.71 15.25
CA SER A 26 -26.81 66.79 14.23
C SER A 26 -25.44 67.21 13.68
N THR A 27 -25.16 68.52 13.66
CA THR A 27 -23.89 69.10 13.19
C THR A 27 -22.82 69.10 14.28
N ASN A 28 -23.19 68.92 15.56
CA ASN A 28 -22.27 68.80 16.68
C ASN A 28 -21.97 67.33 17.03
N ARG A 29 -21.56 66.52 16.05
CA ARG A 29 -21.32 65.08 16.22
C ARG A 29 -20.07 64.62 15.47
N ARG A 30 -19.24 63.82 16.13
CA ARG A 30 -18.11 63.10 15.51
C ARG A 30 -18.12 61.63 15.87
N PHE A 31 -17.75 60.77 14.94
CA PHE A 31 -17.59 59.35 15.21
C PHE A 31 -16.64 59.11 16.39
N ALA A 32 -16.98 58.15 17.23
CA ALA A 32 -16.15 57.78 18.36
C ALA A 32 -16.10 56.26 18.50
N PHE A 33 -14.87 55.72 18.51
CA PHE A 33 -14.61 54.30 18.75
C PHE A 33 -15.10 53.84 20.13
N LEU A 34 -15.14 54.75 21.11
CA LEU A 34 -15.67 54.50 22.46
C LEU A 34 -17.13 54.96 22.62
N SER A 35 -17.90 54.99 21.54
CA SER A 35 -19.34 55.20 21.58
C SER A 35 -20.06 53.89 21.93
N ARG A 36 -21.31 53.98 22.41
CA ARG A 36 -22.08 52.80 22.80
C ARG A 36 -22.28 51.83 21.63
N GLY A 37 -22.57 52.33 20.44
CA GLY A 37 -22.73 51.53 19.22
C GLY A 37 -21.44 50.84 18.78
N SER A 38 -20.31 51.55 18.80
CA SER A 38 -19.02 50.97 18.45
C SER A 38 -18.57 49.88 19.43
N ILE A 39 -18.81 50.08 20.73
CA ILE A 39 -18.51 49.07 21.76
C ILE A 39 -19.40 47.83 21.58
N ILE A 40 -20.70 48.01 21.37
CA ILE A 40 -21.63 46.90 21.14
C ILE A 40 -21.24 46.11 19.87
N ALA A 41 -20.88 46.79 18.79
CA ALA A 41 -20.44 46.14 17.55
C ALA A 41 -19.13 45.35 17.75
N ALA A 42 -18.17 45.89 18.50
CA ALA A 42 -16.91 45.20 18.81
C ALA A 42 -17.15 43.95 19.66
N VAL A 43 -18.02 44.03 20.68
CA VAL A 43 -18.40 42.87 21.51
C VAL A 43 -19.14 41.82 20.69
N ALA A 44 -20.06 42.23 19.81
CA ALA A 44 -20.76 41.29 18.92
C ALA A 44 -19.82 40.57 17.96
N MET A 45 -18.84 41.28 17.37
CA MET A 45 -17.82 40.66 16.53
C MET A 45 -16.91 39.71 17.32
N LEU A 46 -16.54 40.05 18.56
CA LEU A 46 -15.74 39.18 19.41
C LEU A 46 -16.49 37.89 19.77
N LEU A 47 -17.79 37.99 20.09
CA LEU A 47 -18.64 36.82 20.37
C LEU A 47 -18.82 35.93 19.14
N LEU A 48 -18.98 36.51 17.95
CA LEU A 48 -19.01 35.77 16.69
C LEU A 48 -17.68 35.05 16.45
N LEU A 49 -16.54 35.71 16.65
CA LEU A 49 -15.22 35.11 16.49
C LEU A 49 -15.02 33.95 17.46
N LEU A 50 -15.40 34.13 18.73
CA LEU A 50 -15.35 33.08 19.75
C LEU A 50 -16.27 31.91 19.40
N GLY A 51 -17.46 32.16 18.84
CA GLY A 51 -18.36 31.12 18.35
C GLY A 51 -17.77 30.32 17.18
N VAL A 52 -17.12 30.99 16.22
CA VAL A 52 -16.43 30.34 15.09
C VAL A 52 -15.25 29.50 15.59
N ILE A 53 -14.45 30.01 16.52
CA ILE A 53 -13.33 29.27 17.12
C ILE A 53 -13.86 28.06 17.90
N ALA A 54 -14.91 28.22 18.71
CA ALA A 54 -15.52 27.12 19.45
C ALA A 54 -16.09 26.04 18.52
N ALA A 55 -16.72 26.44 17.41
CA ALA A 55 -17.21 25.51 16.39
C ALA A 55 -16.06 24.79 15.66
N ALA A 56 -14.98 25.49 15.33
CA ALA A 56 -13.79 24.88 14.73
C ALA A 56 -13.12 23.89 15.68
N VAL A 57 -13.00 24.24 16.97
CA VAL A 57 -12.47 23.35 18.01
C VAL A 57 -13.39 22.14 18.22
N ALA A 58 -14.70 22.33 18.24
CA ALA A 58 -15.67 21.24 18.32
C ALA A 58 -15.56 20.29 17.11
N VAL A 59 -15.38 20.82 15.88
CA VAL A 59 -15.16 19.99 14.68
C VAL A 59 -13.84 19.20 14.74
N THR A 60 -12.78 19.78 15.34
CA THR A 60 -11.50 19.06 15.53
C THR A 60 -11.53 18.05 16.69
N LEU A 61 -12.37 18.23 17.70
CA LEU A 61 -12.48 17.34 18.86
C LEU A 61 -13.57 16.27 18.70
N ASP A 62 -14.56 16.50 17.85
CA ASP A 62 -15.69 15.60 17.57
C ASP A 62 -15.53 14.89 16.23
N HIS A 63 -14.30 14.43 15.94
CA HIS A 63 -14.15 13.24 15.13
C HIS A 63 -14.33 12.06 16.08
N PRO A 64 -15.52 11.44 16.19
CA PRO A 64 -15.56 10.08 16.66
C PRO A 64 -14.64 9.32 15.70
N HIS A 65 -13.50 8.86 16.21
CA HIS A 65 -12.83 7.71 15.63
C HIS A 65 -13.90 6.62 15.60
N VAL A 66 -14.62 6.52 14.48
CA VAL A 66 -15.38 5.32 14.16
C VAL A 66 -14.29 4.26 14.09
N ARG A 67 -14.09 3.58 15.22
CA ARG A 67 -13.18 2.45 15.32
C ARG A 67 -13.56 1.56 14.15
N ALA A 68 -12.64 1.41 13.20
CA ALA A 68 -12.85 0.53 12.08
C ALA A 68 -13.32 -0.82 12.65
N PRO A 69 -14.29 -1.51 12.03
CA PRO A 69 -14.72 -2.80 12.54
C PRO A 69 -13.47 -3.67 12.68
N GLU A 70 -13.12 -4.01 13.93
CA GLU A 70 -11.99 -4.89 14.20
C GLU A 70 -12.34 -6.23 13.58
N VAL A 71 -11.67 -6.58 12.47
CA VAL A 71 -11.58 -7.97 12.04
C VAL A 71 -10.73 -8.65 13.10
N SER A 72 -11.40 -9.12 14.15
CA SER A 72 -10.78 -10.02 15.11
C SER A 72 -10.67 -11.39 14.45
N SER A 73 -9.46 -11.95 14.42
CA SER A 73 -9.26 -13.32 13.97
C SER A 73 -10.06 -14.26 14.87
N PRO A 74 -10.71 -15.30 14.32
CA PRO A 74 -11.43 -16.27 15.13
C PRO A 74 -10.54 -16.83 16.25
N GLN A 75 -11.11 -17.00 17.44
CA GLN A 75 -10.37 -17.51 18.59
C GLN A 75 -9.80 -18.90 18.28
N GLY A 76 -8.47 -19.03 18.31
CA GLY A 76 -7.77 -20.28 17.98
C GLY A 76 -7.27 -20.38 16.53
N ALA A 77 -7.58 -19.42 15.66
CA ALA A 77 -7.03 -19.40 14.31
C ALA A 77 -5.50 -19.20 14.35
N PRO A 78 -4.74 -19.84 13.44
CA PRO A 78 -3.29 -19.67 13.34
C PRO A 78 -2.89 -18.34 12.69
N ILE A 79 -3.87 -17.51 12.31
CA ILE A 79 -3.68 -16.20 11.68
C ILE A 79 -4.10 -15.06 12.63
N ARG A 80 -3.57 -13.87 12.36
CA ARG A 80 -3.88 -12.63 13.07
C ARG A 80 -4.15 -11.51 12.07
N ALA A 81 -5.20 -10.72 12.27
CA ALA A 81 -5.36 -9.45 11.54
C ALA A 81 -4.32 -8.45 12.06
N ALA A 82 -3.59 -7.80 11.14
CA ALA A 82 -2.47 -6.93 11.48
C ALA A 82 -2.74 -5.47 11.09
N ILE A 83 -2.97 -5.18 9.81
CA ILE A 83 -3.29 -3.84 9.32
C ILE A 83 -4.67 -3.87 8.66
N PHE A 84 -5.62 -3.13 9.24
CA PHE A 84 -6.97 -2.95 8.71
C PHE A 84 -7.06 -1.68 7.83
N ASP A 85 -6.23 -1.64 6.79
CA ASP A 85 -6.29 -0.65 5.72
C ASP A 85 -5.98 -1.34 4.38
N ASN A 86 -6.11 -0.66 3.24
CA ASN A 86 -5.73 -1.21 1.94
C ASN A 86 -4.21 -1.34 1.87
N PHE A 87 -3.70 -2.48 2.35
CA PHE A 87 -2.30 -2.84 2.47
C PHE A 87 -2.04 -4.15 1.73
N PRO A 88 -2.01 -4.12 0.39
CA PRO A 88 -1.95 -5.32 -0.42
C PRO A 88 -0.51 -5.74 -0.70
N ASP A 89 -0.35 -7.04 -0.97
CA ASP A 89 0.93 -7.62 -1.38
C ASP A 89 2.05 -7.36 -0.34
N PRO A 90 1.85 -7.71 0.94
CA PRO A 90 2.77 -7.39 2.01
C PRO A 90 4.06 -8.22 1.92
N GLN A 91 5.21 -7.55 1.79
CA GLN A 91 6.53 -8.17 1.86
C GLN A 91 7.19 -7.87 3.20
N LEU A 92 7.76 -8.90 3.83
CA LEU A 92 8.38 -8.79 5.15
C LEU A 92 9.90 -8.61 5.11
N TRP A 93 10.42 -7.88 6.08
CA TRP A 93 11.83 -7.84 6.45
C TRP A 93 12.00 -7.73 7.96
N TYR A 94 13.04 -8.32 8.53
CA TYR A 94 13.40 -8.13 9.93
C TYR A 94 14.81 -7.54 10.03
N ASN A 95 14.95 -6.47 10.82
CA ASN A 95 16.24 -5.83 11.07
C ASN A 95 16.30 -5.31 12.51
N ASN A 96 17.32 -5.71 13.27
CA ASN A 96 17.65 -5.18 14.59
C ASN A 96 16.45 -5.02 15.55
N GLY A 97 15.62 -6.07 15.70
CA GLY A 97 14.46 -6.04 16.61
C GLY A 97 13.19 -5.40 16.05
N THR A 98 13.21 -4.97 14.79
CA THR A 98 12.05 -4.39 14.11
C THR A 98 11.67 -5.22 12.90
N TYR A 99 10.40 -5.62 12.84
CA TYR A 99 9.75 -6.13 11.65
C TYR A 99 9.24 -4.97 10.80
N TYR A 100 9.44 -5.08 9.50
CA TYR A 100 8.96 -4.17 8.49
C TYR A 100 8.06 -4.95 7.54
N ALA A 101 6.96 -4.32 7.12
CA ALA A 101 6.11 -4.79 6.04
C ALA A 101 6.02 -3.69 4.99
N PHE A 102 6.25 -4.04 3.72
CA PHE A 102 6.16 -3.15 2.57
C PHE A 102 4.99 -3.60 1.70
N ALA A 103 4.21 -2.67 1.17
CA ALA A 103 3.03 -3.03 0.38
C ALA A 103 2.85 -2.14 -0.86
N THR A 104 2.06 -2.67 -1.79
CA THR A 104 1.48 -1.94 -2.93
C THR A 104 0.87 -0.61 -2.48
N ASN A 105 0.84 0.40 -3.34
CA ASN A 105 0.17 1.69 -3.05
C ASN A 105 -1.27 1.52 -2.54
N ASN A 106 -1.72 2.44 -1.68
CA ASN A 106 -3.02 2.33 -1.02
C ASN A 106 -4.24 2.57 -1.93
N ALA A 107 -4.06 2.95 -3.20
CA ALA A 107 -5.15 3.10 -4.17
C ALA A 107 -5.48 1.81 -4.92
N ALA A 108 -4.56 0.86 -4.97
CA ALA A 108 -4.66 -0.29 -5.88
C ALA A 108 -5.67 -1.35 -5.39
N GLY A 109 -6.48 -1.84 -6.32
CA GLY A 109 -7.27 -3.06 -6.13
C GLY A 109 -8.50 -2.93 -5.21
N ILE A 110 -8.88 -1.70 -4.83
CA ILE A 110 -10.11 -1.42 -4.09
C ILE A 110 -11.32 -1.70 -4.98
N LEU A 111 -12.28 -2.48 -4.47
CA LEU A 111 -13.55 -2.71 -5.13
C LEU A 111 -14.64 -1.91 -4.43
N GLN A 112 -15.66 -1.48 -5.18
CA GLN A 112 -16.82 -0.79 -4.61
C GLN A 112 -16.42 0.41 -3.73
N GLN A 113 -15.55 1.28 -4.26
CA GLN A 113 -15.22 2.54 -3.59
C GLN A 113 -16.51 3.32 -3.29
N PRO A 114 -16.62 3.96 -2.12
CA PRO A 114 -17.85 4.62 -1.71
C PRO A 114 -18.06 5.91 -2.52
N ALA A 115 -19.30 6.42 -2.55
CA ALA A 115 -19.63 7.64 -3.29
C ALA A 115 -18.83 8.87 -2.82
N ASN A 116 -18.41 8.88 -1.55
CA ASN A 116 -17.56 9.91 -0.96
C ASN A 116 -16.06 9.58 -1.06
N ALA A 117 -15.60 8.78 -2.03
CA ALA A 117 -14.19 8.41 -2.20
C ALA A 117 -13.20 9.60 -2.15
N THR A 118 -13.64 10.81 -2.51
CA THR A 118 -12.83 12.03 -2.40
C THR A 118 -12.50 12.47 -0.98
N SER A 119 -13.11 11.88 0.06
CA SER A 119 -12.75 12.12 1.47
C SER A 119 -11.62 11.23 1.97
N TYR A 120 -11.09 10.35 1.12
CA TYR A 120 -9.98 9.46 1.46
C TYR A 120 -8.74 9.84 0.65
N GLU A 121 -7.58 9.74 1.27
CA GLU A 121 -6.29 10.01 0.64
C GLU A 121 -5.75 8.73 -0.02
N TYR A 122 -6.11 8.50 -1.27
CA TYR A 122 -5.55 7.41 -2.07
C TYR A 122 -4.33 7.87 -2.86
N GLY A 123 -3.40 6.95 -3.10
CA GLY A 123 -2.20 7.17 -3.91
C GLY A 123 -1.20 8.12 -3.27
N THR A 124 -1.17 8.24 -1.94
CA THR A 124 -0.27 9.16 -1.22
C THR A 124 1.17 8.67 -1.16
N SER A 125 1.38 7.35 -1.31
CA SER A 125 2.69 6.72 -1.41
C SER A 125 2.73 5.76 -2.59
N ASN A 126 3.89 5.64 -3.24
CA ASN A 126 4.13 4.59 -4.22
C ASN A 126 4.25 3.23 -3.52
N ILE A 127 4.94 3.19 -2.38
CA ILE A 127 5.06 2.02 -1.52
C ILE A 127 4.62 2.38 -0.11
N GLN A 128 3.81 1.54 0.50
CA GLN A 128 3.42 1.69 1.90
C GLN A 128 4.42 0.95 2.78
N ILE A 129 4.62 1.42 4.02
CA ILE A 129 5.43 0.74 5.02
C ILE A 129 4.69 0.67 6.36
N ALA A 130 4.77 -0.48 7.03
CA ALA A 130 4.30 -0.69 8.39
C ALA A 130 5.41 -1.36 9.21
N THR A 131 5.43 -1.11 10.52
CA THR A 131 6.45 -1.65 11.42
C THR A 131 5.84 -2.32 12.65
N SER A 132 6.59 -3.24 13.24
CA SER A 132 6.24 -3.92 14.48
C SER A 132 7.50 -4.35 15.23
N THR A 133 7.49 -4.31 16.56
CA THR A 133 8.60 -4.84 17.39
C THR A 133 8.32 -6.23 17.96
N ASP A 134 7.09 -6.73 17.82
CA ASP A 134 6.64 -8.00 18.39
C ASP A 134 5.96 -8.93 17.37
N PHE A 135 5.83 -8.49 16.11
CA PHE A 135 5.10 -9.16 15.02
C PHE A 135 3.57 -9.28 15.25
N LEU A 136 3.08 -8.80 16.38
CA LEU A 136 1.67 -8.85 16.80
C LEU A 136 0.97 -7.51 16.55
N ASN A 137 1.60 -6.42 16.99
CA ASN A 137 1.08 -5.07 16.93
C ASN A 137 1.81 -4.30 15.83
N TRP A 138 1.06 -3.89 14.81
CA TRP A 138 1.61 -3.24 13.62
C TRP A 138 1.17 -1.79 13.54
N THR A 139 2.12 -0.91 13.19
CA THR A 139 1.87 0.51 12.98
C THR A 139 2.12 0.85 11.51
N LEU A 140 1.06 1.24 10.80
CA LEU A 140 1.16 1.82 9.46
C LEU A 140 1.84 3.19 9.56
N GLN A 141 2.90 3.40 8.77
CA GLN A 141 3.63 4.66 8.77
C GLN A 141 2.94 5.70 7.87
N PRO A 142 3.09 7.00 8.19
CA PRO A 142 2.55 8.07 7.37
C PRO A 142 3.23 8.14 5.99
N SER A 143 2.55 8.74 5.00
CA SER A 143 3.04 8.79 3.62
C SER A 143 4.32 9.60 3.41
N ILE A 144 4.72 10.42 4.38
CA ILE A 144 6.02 11.11 4.37
C ILE A 144 7.19 10.13 4.46
N ASP A 145 6.92 8.93 4.97
CA ASP A 145 7.87 7.82 5.08
C ASP A 145 7.74 6.83 3.90
N ASP A 146 7.19 7.27 2.76
CA ASP A 146 7.16 6.47 1.51
C ASP A 146 8.59 6.00 1.18
N PRO A 147 8.84 4.68 1.18
CA PRO A 147 10.16 4.15 0.85
C PRO A 147 10.59 4.50 -0.57
N LEU A 148 9.65 4.64 -1.52
CA LEU A 148 9.93 4.93 -2.93
C LEU A 148 9.23 6.24 -3.36
N PRO A 149 9.65 7.41 -2.85
CA PRO A 149 8.96 8.67 -3.14
C PRO A 149 9.08 9.09 -4.61
N LYS A 150 10.04 8.52 -5.34
CA LYS A 150 10.22 8.70 -6.79
C LYS A 150 10.40 7.35 -7.47
N THR A 151 9.69 7.15 -8.57
CA THR A 151 9.87 5.99 -9.45
C THR A 151 10.94 6.24 -10.50
N GLY A 152 11.41 5.19 -11.18
CA GLY A 152 12.34 5.34 -12.30
C GLY A 152 11.72 6.10 -13.49
N GLU A 153 12.54 6.76 -14.30
CA GLU A 153 12.08 7.54 -15.47
C GLU A 153 11.36 6.69 -16.52
N TRP A 154 11.57 5.38 -16.53
CA TRP A 154 10.89 4.45 -17.41
C TRP A 154 9.41 4.24 -17.05
N VAL A 155 8.98 4.67 -15.86
CA VAL A 155 7.61 4.57 -15.32
C VAL A 155 6.74 5.74 -15.78
N THR A 156 5.44 5.49 -15.97
CA THR A 156 4.48 6.54 -16.33
C THR A 156 4.35 7.59 -15.22
N GLN A 157 4.65 8.84 -15.57
CA GLN A 157 4.69 9.98 -14.66
C GLN A 157 3.36 10.74 -14.61
N GLY A 158 3.18 11.47 -13.51
CA GLY A 158 2.04 12.36 -13.29
C GLY A 158 0.87 11.66 -12.61
N MET A 159 -0.28 12.35 -12.60
CA MET A 159 -1.46 11.95 -11.84
C MET A 159 -2.66 11.65 -12.75
N THR A 160 -3.60 10.85 -12.28
CA THR A 160 -4.88 10.62 -12.96
C THR A 160 -5.71 11.91 -13.00
N LEU A 161 -6.52 12.07 -14.05
CA LEU A 161 -7.38 13.26 -14.20
C LEU A 161 -8.66 13.19 -13.35
N ILE A 162 -9.09 11.98 -13.01
CA ILE A 162 -10.31 11.73 -12.23
C ILE A 162 -9.97 11.80 -10.74
N LYS A 163 -10.84 12.46 -9.96
CA LYS A 163 -10.70 12.54 -8.50
C LYS A 163 -11.22 11.26 -7.82
N PRO A 164 -10.59 10.80 -6.73
CA PRO A 164 -9.34 11.29 -6.16
C PRO A 164 -8.16 11.03 -7.11
N SER A 165 -7.30 12.04 -7.23
CA SER A 165 -6.17 12.00 -8.17
C SER A 165 -5.07 11.13 -7.57
N ILE A 166 -4.66 10.09 -8.29
CA ILE A 166 -3.64 9.13 -7.85
C ILE A 166 -2.47 9.07 -8.84
N PRO A 167 -1.27 8.63 -8.42
CA PRO A 167 -0.13 8.48 -9.32
C PRO A 167 -0.43 7.52 -10.47
N LYS A 168 -0.12 7.93 -11.71
CA LYS A 168 -0.20 7.06 -12.89
C LYS A 168 0.82 5.92 -12.86
N ALA A 169 1.86 6.05 -12.04
CA ALA A 169 2.90 5.05 -11.87
C ALA A 169 2.32 3.68 -11.45
N ASN A 170 1.24 3.69 -10.66
CA ASN A 170 0.47 2.50 -10.30
C ASN A 170 1.39 1.37 -9.78
N VAL A 171 2.21 1.71 -8.78
CA VAL A 171 3.28 0.87 -8.25
C VAL A 171 2.73 -0.29 -7.42
N TRP A 172 3.12 -1.52 -7.73
CA TRP A 172 2.61 -2.76 -7.12
C TRP A 172 3.73 -3.69 -6.61
N ALA A 173 3.36 -4.45 -5.57
CA ALA A 173 4.01 -5.65 -5.04
C ALA A 173 5.54 -5.48 -4.88
N PRO A 174 5.99 -4.69 -3.88
CA PRO A 174 7.41 -4.53 -3.64
C PRO A 174 8.05 -5.83 -3.14
N GLY A 175 9.25 -6.14 -3.63
CA GLY A 175 10.16 -7.14 -3.06
C GLY A 175 11.37 -6.45 -2.44
N ILE A 176 11.81 -6.84 -1.25
CA ILE A 176 12.97 -6.24 -0.57
C ILE A 176 14.04 -7.29 -0.26
N ILE A 177 15.31 -6.92 -0.39
CA ILE A 177 16.44 -7.73 0.06
C ILE A 177 17.62 -6.85 0.49
N GLN A 178 18.37 -7.29 1.49
CA GLN A 178 19.65 -6.66 1.81
C GLN A 178 20.71 -7.12 0.81
N ARG A 179 21.42 -6.16 0.24
CA ARG A 179 22.55 -6.38 -0.65
C ARG A 179 23.79 -6.71 0.19
N PRO A 180 24.45 -7.86 -0.04
CA PRO A 180 25.60 -8.27 0.76
C PRO A 180 26.86 -7.43 0.57
N THR A 181 26.98 -6.69 -0.54
CA THR A 181 28.22 -6.00 -0.91
C THR A 181 28.48 -4.75 -0.07
N ASP A 182 27.43 -4.11 0.44
CA ASP A 182 27.53 -2.81 1.13
C ASP A 182 26.40 -2.56 2.15
N ASN A 183 25.67 -3.61 2.56
CA ASN A 183 24.56 -3.58 3.53
C ASN A 183 23.37 -2.69 3.14
N LYS A 184 23.35 -2.12 1.94
CA LYS A 184 22.21 -1.38 1.42
C LYS A 184 21.08 -2.33 1.07
N PHE A 185 19.87 -1.82 0.95
CA PHE A 185 18.70 -2.56 0.57
C PHE A 185 18.35 -2.33 -0.89
N ILE A 186 17.78 -3.36 -1.52
CA ILE A 186 17.22 -3.29 -2.86
C ILE A 186 15.73 -3.52 -2.75
N MET A 187 14.97 -2.58 -3.30
CA MET A 187 13.54 -2.71 -3.50
C MET A 187 13.27 -2.95 -4.98
N TYR A 188 12.71 -4.12 -5.30
CA TYR A 188 12.12 -4.39 -6.60
C TYR A 188 10.64 -4.02 -6.56
N TYR A 189 10.10 -3.51 -7.65
CA TYR A 189 8.70 -3.11 -7.73
C TYR A 189 8.18 -3.22 -9.16
N SER A 190 6.87 -3.36 -9.31
CA SER A 190 6.20 -3.31 -10.60
C SER A 190 5.56 -1.94 -10.79
N ALA A 191 5.61 -1.38 -12.00
CA ALA A 191 4.94 -0.10 -12.30
C ALA A 191 4.53 -0.01 -13.77
N ASP A 192 3.52 0.82 -14.06
CA ASP A 192 3.05 1.10 -15.43
C ASP A 192 4.22 1.63 -16.27
N LYS A 193 4.56 0.92 -17.35
CA LYS A 193 5.62 1.35 -18.27
C LYS A 193 5.20 2.62 -19.01
N ALA A 194 6.05 3.64 -19.07
CA ALA A 194 5.82 4.83 -19.90
C ALA A 194 5.97 4.55 -21.40
N SER A 195 5.28 5.32 -22.24
CA SER A 195 5.48 5.36 -23.68
C SER A 195 6.90 5.86 -24.02
N LEU A 196 7.48 5.38 -25.13
CA LEU A 196 8.83 5.76 -25.56
C LEU A 196 8.98 7.25 -25.88
N HIS A 197 7.89 7.92 -26.23
CA HIS A 197 7.91 9.31 -26.71
C HIS A 197 7.29 10.30 -25.70
N ASN A 198 6.59 9.82 -24.68
CA ASN A 198 5.95 10.66 -23.68
C ASN A 198 5.93 9.96 -22.32
N GLY A 199 6.70 10.49 -21.36
CA GLY A 199 6.79 9.95 -20.00
C GLY A 199 5.48 10.04 -19.21
N THR A 200 4.48 10.82 -19.66
CA THR A 200 3.20 11.00 -18.97
C THR A 200 2.06 10.11 -19.50
N GLU A 201 2.35 9.33 -20.55
CA GLU A 201 1.45 8.36 -21.16
C GLU A 201 2.01 6.96 -20.94
N SER A 202 1.13 5.99 -20.64
CA SER A 202 1.54 4.61 -20.53
C SER A 202 1.85 4.01 -21.90
N ALA A 203 2.76 3.04 -21.93
CA ALA A 203 2.96 2.17 -23.06
C ALA A 203 1.68 1.37 -23.34
N HIS A 204 1.56 0.89 -24.57
CA HIS A 204 0.37 0.21 -25.04
C HIS A 204 0.73 -1.13 -25.69
N VAL A 205 -0.04 -2.16 -25.36
CA VAL A 205 -0.04 -3.43 -26.09
C VAL A 205 -1.17 -3.39 -27.12
N PRO A 206 -0.93 -3.70 -28.42
CA PRO A 206 -1.96 -3.66 -29.44
C PRO A 206 -3.23 -4.39 -29.03
N GLY A 207 -4.37 -3.71 -29.10
CA GLY A 207 -5.66 -4.24 -28.70
C GLY A 207 -6.34 -3.36 -27.65
N ARG A 208 -7.28 -3.94 -26.88
CA ARG A 208 -7.93 -3.25 -25.76
C ARG A 208 -7.42 -3.82 -24.44
N HIS A 209 -6.11 -3.68 -24.23
CA HIS A 209 -5.42 -4.15 -23.04
C HIS A 209 -5.11 -2.98 -22.09
N PRO A 210 -5.06 -3.22 -20.77
CA PRO A 210 -4.54 -2.25 -19.82
C PRO A 210 -3.10 -1.84 -20.14
N PRO A 211 -2.60 -0.75 -19.56
CA PRO A 211 -1.16 -0.50 -19.51
C PRO A 211 -0.38 -1.72 -19.01
N PRO A 212 0.75 -2.08 -19.66
CA PRO A 212 1.60 -3.15 -19.18
C PRO A 212 2.49 -2.65 -18.04
N HIS A 213 2.64 -3.47 -17.01
CA HIS A 213 3.63 -3.25 -15.96
C HIS A 213 4.99 -3.82 -16.36
N CYS A 214 6.04 -3.17 -15.86
CA CYS A 214 7.39 -3.70 -15.90
C CYS A 214 8.00 -3.65 -14.50
N ILE A 215 9.02 -4.48 -14.28
CA ILE A 215 9.73 -4.58 -13.01
C ILE A 215 10.94 -3.66 -13.05
N GLY A 216 11.13 -2.85 -12.02
CA GLY A 216 12.39 -2.14 -11.78
C GLY A 216 12.99 -2.46 -10.42
N ALA A 217 14.13 -1.85 -10.18
CA ALA A 217 14.81 -1.89 -8.89
C ALA A 217 15.07 -0.47 -8.38
N ALA A 218 15.25 -0.34 -7.08
CA ALA A 218 15.68 0.87 -6.40
C ALA A 218 16.61 0.48 -5.26
N VAL A 219 17.63 1.29 -4.99
CA VAL A 219 18.63 1.02 -3.96
C VAL A 219 18.45 2.03 -2.83
N SER A 220 18.46 1.58 -1.58
CA SER A 220 18.36 2.46 -0.42
C SER A 220 19.50 3.46 -0.39
N GLU A 221 19.20 4.68 0.04
CA GLU A 221 20.23 5.70 0.25
C GLU A 221 21.04 5.41 1.52
N THR A 222 20.44 4.72 2.48
CA THR A 222 20.96 4.35 3.81
C THR A 222 21.11 2.82 3.96
N ASP A 223 21.55 2.37 5.14
CA ASP A 223 21.52 0.97 5.60
C ASP A 223 20.26 0.64 6.43
N ASP A 224 19.22 1.47 6.34
CA ASP A 224 17.91 1.22 6.94
C ASP A 224 16.97 0.61 5.88
N PRO A 225 16.31 -0.53 6.15
CA PRO A 225 15.32 -1.10 5.22
C PRO A 225 14.15 -0.15 4.94
N ALA A 226 13.85 0.84 5.78
CA ALA A 226 12.82 1.84 5.52
C ALA A 226 13.15 2.76 4.33
N GLY A 227 14.41 2.84 3.92
CA GLY A 227 14.85 3.71 2.83
C GLY A 227 15.22 5.13 3.28
N PRO A 228 14.96 6.17 2.46
CA PRO A 228 14.30 6.12 1.16
C PRO A 228 15.15 5.40 0.09
N TYR A 229 14.50 5.02 -1.01
CA TYR A 229 15.09 4.27 -2.12
C TYR A 229 15.22 5.15 -3.36
N LYS A 230 16.38 5.05 -4.01
CA LYS A 230 16.67 5.70 -5.28
C LYS A 230 16.48 4.71 -6.43
N PRO A 231 15.54 4.96 -7.37
CA PRO A 231 15.27 4.04 -8.47
C PRO A 231 16.44 3.96 -9.46
N VAL A 232 16.64 2.78 -10.04
CA VAL A 232 17.55 2.58 -11.17
C VAL A 232 16.88 3.07 -12.47
N ALA A 233 17.70 3.51 -13.43
CA ALA A 233 17.21 4.22 -14.62
C ALA A 233 16.43 3.34 -15.61
N THR A 234 16.64 2.03 -15.60
CA THR A 234 16.02 1.09 -16.55
C THR A 234 15.21 0.01 -15.84
N ALA A 235 14.16 -0.47 -16.49
CA ALA A 235 13.43 -1.64 -16.01
C ALA A 235 14.33 -2.90 -16.07
N LEU A 236 14.19 -3.76 -15.07
CA LEU A 236 14.85 -5.06 -14.95
C LEU A 236 14.23 -6.10 -15.90
N ALA A 237 12.90 -6.18 -15.93
CA ALA A 237 12.14 -7.08 -16.79
C ALA A 237 10.92 -6.35 -17.36
N CYS A 238 10.78 -6.33 -18.69
CA CYS A 238 9.73 -5.59 -19.38
C CYS A 238 9.24 -6.27 -20.68
N PRO A 239 8.68 -7.49 -20.60
CA PRO A 239 8.22 -8.25 -21.76
C PRO A 239 6.80 -7.81 -22.16
N ILE A 240 6.69 -6.58 -22.69
CA ILE A 240 5.41 -5.95 -23.05
C ILE A 240 4.60 -6.78 -24.06
N ASP A 241 5.28 -7.45 -24.98
CA ASP A 241 4.69 -8.36 -25.97
C ASP A 241 4.05 -9.61 -25.34
N GLN A 242 4.41 -9.93 -24.10
CA GLN A 242 3.81 -11.00 -23.30
C GLN A 242 2.87 -10.47 -22.20
N GLY A 243 2.50 -9.17 -22.25
CA GLY A 243 1.62 -8.51 -21.28
C GLY A 243 2.32 -7.77 -20.15
N GLY A 244 3.66 -7.83 -20.11
CA GLY A 244 4.46 -7.21 -19.05
C GLY A 244 4.89 -8.20 -17.97
N ALA A 245 5.45 -7.67 -16.89
CA ALA A 245 5.90 -8.45 -15.75
C ALA A 245 5.54 -7.74 -14.44
N ILE A 246 5.11 -8.53 -13.45
CA ILE A 246 4.73 -8.05 -12.12
C ILE A 246 5.23 -8.98 -11.01
N ASP A 247 5.00 -8.55 -9.78
CA ASP A 247 5.22 -9.25 -8.53
C ASP A 247 6.65 -9.76 -8.35
N PRO A 248 7.67 -8.87 -8.39
CA PRO A 248 9.03 -9.26 -8.08
C PRO A 248 9.15 -9.65 -6.61
N ALA A 249 9.73 -10.81 -6.35
CA ALA A 249 10.19 -11.21 -5.03
C ALA A 249 11.68 -11.58 -5.09
N ALA A 250 12.44 -11.08 -4.13
CA ALA A 250 13.87 -11.28 -4.06
C ALA A 250 14.19 -12.49 -3.17
N PHE A 251 15.22 -13.24 -3.55
CA PHE A 251 15.71 -14.38 -2.80
C PHE A 251 17.24 -14.38 -2.82
N GLN A 252 17.85 -14.64 -1.68
CA GLN A 252 19.28 -14.94 -1.58
C GLN A 252 19.44 -16.42 -1.26
N ASP A 253 20.19 -17.12 -2.11
CA ASP A 253 20.48 -18.52 -1.90
C ASP A 253 21.59 -18.74 -0.86
N HIS A 254 21.75 -19.97 -0.40
CA HIS A 254 22.70 -20.34 0.67
C HIS A 254 24.17 -20.07 0.31
N ASP A 255 24.49 -19.92 -0.98
CA ASP A 255 25.82 -19.58 -1.48
C ASP A 255 26.03 -18.07 -1.65
N GLY A 256 25.04 -17.26 -1.29
CA GLY A 256 25.03 -15.81 -1.40
C GLY A 256 24.52 -15.30 -2.75
N THR A 257 24.21 -16.17 -3.72
CA THR A 257 23.68 -15.78 -5.03
C THR A 257 22.32 -15.09 -4.88
N LEU A 258 22.17 -13.95 -5.54
CA LEU A 258 20.91 -13.21 -5.58
C LEU A 258 20.04 -13.66 -6.76
N TYR A 259 18.76 -13.83 -6.49
CA TYR A 259 17.73 -14.14 -7.47
C TYR A 259 16.53 -13.21 -7.31
N VAL A 260 15.84 -12.98 -8.41
CA VAL A 260 14.51 -12.34 -8.42
C VAL A 260 13.55 -13.30 -9.10
N THR A 261 12.52 -13.72 -8.38
CA THR A 261 11.35 -14.38 -8.97
C THR A 261 10.31 -13.35 -9.39
N TYR A 262 9.63 -13.58 -10.50
CA TYR A 262 8.53 -12.72 -10.92
C TYR A 262 7.58 -13.43 -11.87
N LYS A 263 6.41 -12.86 -12.09
CA LYS A 263 5.40 -13.34 -13.02
C LYS A 263 5.50 -12.60 -14.36
N ILE A 264 5.33 -13.33 -15.47
CA ILE A 264 4.89 -12.71 -16.74
C ILE A 264 3.39 -12.46 -16.67
N ASP A 265 2.96 -11.21 -16.85
CA ASP A 265 1.56 -10.78 -16.73
C ASP A 265 0.73 -11.11 -17.98
N GLY A 266 0.80 -12.36 -18.44
CA GLY A 266 0.11 -12.80 -19.66
C GLY A 266 -1.41 -12.65 -19.59
N ASN A 267 -1.99 -12.59 -18.39
CA ASN A 267 -3.40 -12.26 -18.22
C ASN A 267 -3.76 -10.82 -18.63
N ASN A 268 -2.80 -9.89 -18.70
CA ASN A 268 -2.99 -8.53 -19.22
C ASN A 268 -3.43 -8.55 -20.69
N ILE A 269 -2.86 -9.49 -21.45
CA ILE A 269 -3.15 -9.72 -22.88
C ILE A 269 -4.12 -10.88 -23.11
N GLY A 270 -4.80 -11.33 -22.06
CA GLY A 270 -5.78 -12.40 -22.15
C GLY A 270 -7.05 -11.98 -22.92
N HIS A 271 -7.91 -12.96 -23.20
CA HIS A 271 -9.11 -12.77 -24.02
C HIS A 271 -10.34 -12.35 -23.20
N GLY A 272 -10.13 -11.88 -21.96
CA GLY A 272 -11.14 -11.33 -21.07
C GLY A 272 -11.69 -12.32 -20.03
N GLY A 273 -12.73 -11.87 -19.32
CA GLY A 273 -13.32 -12.57 -18.17
C GLY A 273 -12.65 -12.18 -16.85
N LEU A 274 -12.76 -13.04 -15.83
CA LEU A 274 -12.12 -12.81 -14.52
C LEU A 274 -10.61 -12.65 -14.67
N CYS A 275 -10.10 -11.57 -14.09
CA CYS A 275 -8.70 -11.14 -14.18
C CYS A 275 -8.13 -11.21 -15.62
N GLY A 276 -8.95 -10.92 -16.63
CA GLY A 276 -8.53 -10.82 -18.03
C GLY A 276 -8.28 -12.15 -18.75
N ASN A 277 -8.35 -13.30 -18.07
CA ASN A 277 -7.80 -14.55 -18.61
C ASN A 277 -8.64 -15.80 -18.30
N THR A 278 -9.97 -15.72 -18.38
CA THR A 278 -10.86 -16.91 -18.26
C THR A 278 -11.61 -17.25 -19.55
N LYS A 279 -11.51 -16.42 -20.60
CA LYS A 279 -12.00 -16.73 -21.94
C LYS A 279 -10.89 -17.35 -22.78
N ALA A 280 -11.19 -18.47 -23.44
CA ALA A 280 -10.23 -19.18 -24.26
C ALA A 280 -9.86 -18.41 -25.55
N PRO A 281 -8.64 -18.58 -26.09
CA PRO A 281 -7.55 -19.38 -25.53
C PRO A 281 -6.94 -18.70 -24.29
N ILE A 282 -6.70 -19.46 -23.23
CA ILE A 282 -6.19 -18.90 -21.97
C ILE A 282 -4.67 -18.71 -22.08
N VAL A 283 -4.18 -17.51 -21.81
CA VAL A 283 -2.76 -17.14 -21.92
C VAL A 283 -1.96 -17.65 -20.73
N GLN A 284 -0.70 -18.03 -20.95
CA GLN A 284 0.24 -18.47 -19.90
C GLN A 284 0.63 -17.32 -18.96
N THR A 285 0.92 -17.65 -17.70
CA THR A 285 1.37 -16.70 -16.69
C THR A 285 2.57 -17.29 -15.93
N PRO A 286 3.69 -17.54 -16.62
CA PRO A 286 4.82 -18.25 -16.05
C PRO A 286 5.51 -17.45 -14.95
N ILE A 287 5.97 -18.16 -13.92
CA ILE A 287 6.89 -17.66 -12.90
C ILE A 287 8.31 -17.87 -13.40
N LYS A 288 9.07 -16.78 -13.46
CA LYS A 288 10.46 -16.71 -13.87
C LYS A 288 11.36 -16.63 -12.65
N LEU A 289 12.57 -17.14 -12.79
CA LEU A 289 13.69 -17.00 -11.86
C LEU A 289 14.84 -16.34 -12.62
N GLN A 290 15.21 -15.14 -12.21
CA GLN A 290 16.32 -14.38 -12.79
C GLN A 290 17.48 -14.37 -11.80
N LYS A 291 18.62 -14.93 -12.20
CA LYS A 291 19.87 -14.77 -11.45
C LYS A 291 20.39 -13.35 -11.59
N MET A 292 20.94 -12.80 -10.52
CA MET A 292 21.45 -11.43 -10.46
C MET A 292 22.95 -11.42 -10.16
N HIS A 293 23.64 -10.38 -10.63
CA HIS A 293 24.98 -10.07 -10.13
C HIS A 293 24.92 -9.61 -8.66
N PRO A 294 26.06 -9.58 -7.95
CA PRO A 294 26.11 -9.17 -6.54
C PRO A 294 25.60 -7.75 -6.26
N ASP A 295 25.55 -6.89 -7.28
CA ASP A 295 24.96 -5.55 -7.16
C ASP A 295 23.43 -5.56 -6.96
N GLY A 296 22.79 -6.72 -7.23
CA GLY A 296 21.36 -6.98 -7.20
C GLY A 296 20.52 -6.10 -8.13
N THR A 297 21.13 -5.44 -9.11
CA THR A 297 20.38 -4.61 -10.09
C THR A 297 20.71 -4.97 -11.52
N THR A 298 21.78 -5.73 -11.74
CA THR A 298 22.18 -6.25 -13.05
C THR A 298 21.86 -7.75 -13.14
N LYS A 299 21.23 -8.15 -14.24
CA LYS A 299 20.91 -9.55 -14.55
C LYS A 299 22.19 -10.33 -14.85
N ASP A 300 22.29 -11.55 -14.31
CA ASP A 300 23.33 -12.53 -14.64
C ASP A 300 22.72 -13.61 -15.54
N GLY A 301 22.82 -13.42 -16.86
CA GLY A 301 22.26 -14.32 -17.86
C GLY A 301 20.74 -14.22 -18.04
N ASN A 302 20.16 -15.24 -18.69
CA ASN A 302 18.73 -15.30 -19.00
C ASN A 302 17.91 -15.86 -17.84
N GLU A 303 16.65 -15.45 -17.74
CA GLU A 303 15.70 -16.01 -16.80
C GLU A 303 15.34 -17.48 -17.13
N THR A 304 15.00 -18.25 -16.09
CA THR A 304 14.49 -19.62 -16.20
C THR A 304 13.02 -19.66 -15.80
N THR A 305 12.18 -20.39 -16.54
CA THR A 305 10.79 -20.63 -16.12
C THR A 305 10.77 -21.77 -15.12
N ILE A 306 10.30 -21.51 -13.89
CA ILE A 306 10.29 -22.50 -12.81
C ILE A 306 8.90 -23.08 -12.54
N MET A 307 7.85 -22.36 -12.94
CA MET A 307 6.46 -22.81 -12.82
C MET A 307 5.57 -22.03 -13.82
N ASP A 308 4.43 -22.59 -14.18
CA ASP A 308 3.36 -21.89 -14.90
C ASP A 308 2.00 -22.34 -14.34
N ARG A 309 0.94 -21.64 -14.70
CA ARG A 309 -0.43 -22.03 -14.33
C ARG A 309 -0.79 -23.37 -15.00
N ILE A 310 -1.58 -24.16 -14.29
CA ILE A 310 -2.31 -25.29 -14.86
C ILE A 310 -3.81 -25.00 -14.83
N LYS A 311 -4.63 -25.85 -15.45
CA LYS A 311 -6.09 -25.69 -15.50
C LYS A 311 -6.73 -25.44 -14.13
N ALA A 312 -6.24 -26.10 -13.08
CA ALA A 312 -6.75 -25.99 -11.71
C ALA A 312 -6.47 -24.63 -11.03
N ASP A 313 -5.59 -23.80 -11.59
CA ASP A 313 -5.28 -22.45 -11.06
C ASP A 313 -6.25 -21.38 -11.58
N GLY A 314 -7.09 -21.75 -12.56
CA GLY A 314 -7.98 -20.79 -13.21
C GLY A 314 -7.21 -19.81 -14.11
N PRO A 315 -7.43 -18.49 -13.97
CA PRO A 315 -6.91 -17.51 -14.93
C PRO A 315 -5.40 -17.28 -14.85
N LEU A 316 -4.75 -17.48 -13.70
CA LEU A 316 -3.35 -17.12 -13.51
C LEU A 316 -2.73 -17.82 -12.29
N VAL A 317 -1.39 -17.82 -12.27
CA VAL A 317 -0.58 -17.88 -11.05
C VAL A 317 0.22 -16.59 -10.94
N GLU A 318 0.41 -16.07 -9.72
CA GLU A 318 1.07 -14.80 -9.45
C GLU A 318 1.67 -14.71 -8.05
N ALA A 319 2.23 -13.55 -7.69
CA ALA A 319 2.83 -13.29 -6.37
C ALA A 319 3.76 -14.40 -5.87
N PRO A 320 4.85 -14.74 -6.60
CA PRO A 320 5.81 -15.72 -6.13
C PRO A 320 6.48 -15.25 -4.85
N ALA A 321 6.65 -16.15 -3.88
CA ALA A 321 7.54 -15.97 -2.74
C ALA A 321 8.37 -17.24 -2.55
N LEU A 322 9.66 -17.12 -2.83
CA LEU A 322 10.62 -18.22 -2.75
C LEU A 322 11.36 -18.15 -1.40
N VAL A 323 11.33 -19.25 -0.66
CA VAL A 323 12.10 -19.42 0.58
C VAL A 323 12.75 -20.80 0.61
N ARG A 324 13.82 -20.93 1.40
CA ARG A 324 14.54 -22.20 1.57
C ARG A 324 14.45 -22.61 3.03
N SER A 325 13.90 -23.78 3.29
CA SER A 325 13.86 -24.37 4.64
C SER A 325 15.26 -24.67 5.17
N HIS A 326 15.38 -24.85 6.49
CA HIS A 326 16.65 -25.26 7.11
C HIS A 326 17.12 -26.66 6.65
N GLU A 327 16.20 -27.51 6.19
CA GLU A 327 16.51 -28.81 5.56
C GLU A 327 17.01 -28.69 4.11
N GLY A 328 16.99 -27.47 3.54
CA GLY A 328 17.48 -27.17 2.20
C GLY A 328 16.48 -27.37 1.06
N ILE A 329 15.21 -27.60 1.40
CA ILE A 329 14.10 -27.68 0.44
C ILE A 329 13.63 -26.27 0.10
N TYR A 330 13.50 -25.97 -1.19
CA TYR A 330 12.92 -24.73 -1.69
C TYR A 330 11.40 -24.82 -1.67
N PHE A 331 10.75 -23.81 -1.09
CA PHE A 331 9.31 -23.60 -1.12
C PHE A 331 9.02 -22.37 -1.97
N LEU A 332 8.26 -22.56 -3.04
CA LEU A 332 7.69 -21.48 -3.85
C LEU A 332 6.22 -21.33 -3.48
N PHE A 333 5.89 -20.35 -2.66
CA PHE A 333 4.52 -19.89 -2.48
C PHE A 333 4.09 -19.08 -3.68
N PHE A 334 2.82 -19.17 -4.05
CA PHE A 334 2.23 -18.40 -5.13
C PHE A 334 0.73 -18.28 -4.91
N SER A 335 0.13 -17.25 -5.49
CA SER A 335 -1.33 -17.12 -5.51
C SER A 335 -1.89 -17.62 -6.83
N SER A 336 -3.12 -18.12 -6.81
CA SER A 336 -3.86 -18.46 -8.02
C SER A 336 -5.27 -17.90 -8.00
N GLY A 337 -6.01 -18.01 -9.10
CA GLY A 337 -7.35 -17.45 -9.19
C GLY A 337 -7.34 -15.95 -9.51
N CYS A 338 -8.23 -15.16 -8.91
CA CYS A 338 -8.36 -13.75 -9.24
C CYS A 338 -8.56 -12.93 -7.98
N THR A 339 -7.64 -12.01 -7.69
CA THR A 339 -7.67 -11.18 -6.48
C THR A 339 -8.98 -10.43 -6.29
N ARG A 340 -9.80 -10.25 -7.34
CA ARG A 340 -11.10 -9.57 -7.32
C ARG A 340 -12.30 -10.51 -7.08
N SER A 341 -12.06 -11.76 -6.73
CA SER A 341 -13.06 -12.84 -6.65
C SER A 341 -12.74 -13.80 -5.49
N PRO A 342 -13.73 -14.49 -4.90
CA PRO A 342 -13.51 -15.57 -3.93
C PRO A 342 -12.59 -16.71 -4.40
N THR A 343 -12.28 -16.77 -5.70
CA THR A 343 -11.40 -17.79 -6.29
C THR A 343 -9.92 -17.56 -5.99
N TYR A 344 -9.53 -16.43 -5.39
CA TYR A 344 -8.12 -16.19 -5.03
C TYR A 344 -7.70 -17.08 -3.84
N ASP A 345 -6.57 -17.76 -3.99
CA ASP A 345 -6.01 -18.65 -2.99
C ASP A 345 -4.47 -18.54 -2.95
N VAL A 346 -3.86 -19.00 -1.86
CA VAL A 346 -2.43 -19.27 -1.75
C VAL A 346 -2.20 -20.76 -1.94
N LYS A 347 -1.21 -21.10 -2.73
CA LYS A 347 -0.67 -22.46 -2.90
C LYS A 347 0.84 -22.42 -2.71
N TYR A 348 1.45 -23.59 -2.58
CA TYR A 348 2.90 -23.69 -2.64
C TYR A 348 3.34 -24.93 -3.40
N ALA A 349 4.58 -24.90 -3.88
CA ALA A 349 5.26 -26.03 -4.48
C ALA A 349 6.68 -26.17 -3.92
N THR A 350 7.24 -27.37 -3.95
CA THR A 350 8.56 -27.65 -3.36
C THR A 350 9.53 -28.23 -4.37
N ALA A 351 10.82 -27.91 -4.22
CA ALA A 351 11.90 -28.43 -5.06
C ALA A 351 13.17 -28.67 -4.25
N GLN A 352 14.05 -29.55 -4.76
CA GLN A 352 15.39 -29.78 -4.21
C GLN A 352 16.43 -28.83 -4.81
N ASN A 353 16.17 -28.31 -6.02
CA ASN A 353 17.00 -27.31 -6.67
C ASN A 353 16.17 -26.03 -6.87
N ILE A 354 16.82 -24.88 -6.78
CA ILE A 354 16.15 -23.58 -6.95
C ILE A 354 15.45 -23.44 -8.31
N THR A 355 15.98 -24.08 -9.36
CA THR A 355 15.43 -24.12 -10.72
C THR A 355 14.33 -25.17 -10.91
N GLY A 356 13.99 -25.94 -9.88
CA GLY A 356 12.98 -26.99 -9.94
C GLY A 356 13.51 -28.38 -10.30
N PRO A 357 12.64 -29.29 -10.76
CA PRO A 357 11.20 -29.09 -10.95
C PRO A 357 10.47 -28.88 -9.62
N TYR A 358 9.47 -28.00 -9.62
CA TYR A 358 8.61 -27.74 -8.45
C TYR A 358 7.40 -28.67 -8.43
N GLU A 359 7.23 -29.38 -7.32
CA GLU A 359 6.10 -30.26 -7.06
C GLU A 359 5.08 -29.55 -6.16
N ARG A 360 3.86 -29.37 -6.68
CA ARG A 360 2.79 -28.63 -5.99
C ARG A 360 2.26 -29.42 -4.79
N ALA A 361 1.96 -28.71 -3.71
CA ALA A 361 1.18 -29.26 -2.62
C ALA A 361 -0.21 -29.70 -3.12
N GLN A 362 -0.76 -30.74 -2.50
CA GLN A 362 -2.03 -31.33 -2.94
C GLN A 362 -3.23 -30.39 -2.75
N TYR A 363 -3.20 -29.55 -1.72
CA TYR A 363 -4.30 -28.66 -1.34
C TYR A 363 -3.83 -27.20 -1.31
N PRO A 364 -4.74 -26.23 -1.52
CA PRO A 364 -4.47 -24.83 -1.23
C PRO A 364 -3.98 -24.65 0.21
N PHE A 365 -3.07 -23.71 0.40
CA PHE A 365 -2.52 -23.35 1.69
C PHE A 365 -3.43 -22.38 2.45
N LEU A 366 -4.01 -21.42 1.72
CA LEU A 366 -5.05 -20.50 2.21
C LEU A 366 -6.09 -20.33 1.10
N GLN A 367 -7.38 -20.37 1.43
CA GLN A 367 -8.46 -20.13 0.48
C GLN A 367 -9.63 -19.39 1.14
N THR A 368 -10.55 -18.88 0.31
CA THR A 368 -11.79 -18.28 0.83
C THR A 368 -12.55 -19.26 1.72
N GLY A 369 -12.98 -18.79 2.89
CA GLY A 369 -13.68 -19.57 3.89
C GLY A 369 -12.79 -19.97 5.07
N ASP A 370 -11.48 -20.11 4.87
CA ASP A 370 -10.54 -20.44 5.94
C ASP A 370 -10.54 -19.33 6.98
N TRP A 371 -10.95 -19.66 8.21
CA TRP A 371 -11.07 -18.71 9.34
C TRP A 371 -11.80 -17.39 8.99
N GLY A 372 -12.76 -17.44 8.06
CA GLY A 372 -13.52 -16.26 7.62
C GLY A 372 -12.80 -15.36 6.61
N LEU A 373 -11.67 -15.81 6.05
CA LEU A 373 -10.95 -15.08 5.01
C LEU A 373 -11.75 -15.06 3.70
N LEU A 374 -11.60 -13.97 2.95
CA LEU A 374 -12.09 -13.83 1.59
C LEU A 374 -10.93 -13.50 0.67
N ALA A 375 -10.75 -14.30 -0.38
CA ALA A 375 -9.70 -14.11 -1.38
C ALA A 375 -8.30 -13.86 -0.75
N PRO A 376 -7.82 -14.73 0.17
CA PRO A 376 -6.48 -14.59 0.72
C PRO A 376 -5.43 -14.86 -0.35
N GLY A 377 -4.34 -14.11 -0.34
CA GLY A 377 -3.28 -14.26 -1.32
C GLY A 377 -2.11 -13.32 -1.07
N SER A 378 -1.18 -13.34 -2.02
CA SER A 378 0.10 -12.61 -2.09
C SER A 378 0.81 -12.55 -0.74
N VAL A 379 1.76 -13.47 -0.55
CA VAL A 379 2.43 -13.70 0.72
C VAL A 379 3.84 -13.13 0.72
N GLY A 380 4.24 -12.51 1.82
CA GLY A 380 5.62 -12.22 2.14
C GLY A 380 6.08 -13.15 3.24
N VAL A 381 7.16 -13.88 3.02
CA VAL A 381 7.73 -14.84 3.99
C VAL A 381 9.16 -14.43 4.32
N HIS A 382 9.50 -14.40 5.60
CA HIS A 382 10.83 -14.06 6.08
C HIS A 382 11.24 -15.00 7.22
N ASP A 383 12.51 -15.37 7.27
CA ASP A 383 13.07 -16.15 8.39
C ASP A 383 12.91 -15.35 9.69
N ASP A 384 12.47 -16.00 10.78
CA ASP A 384 12.25 -15.31 12.05
C ASP A 384 13.50 -15.23 12.95
N GLY A 385 14.62 -15.81 12.50
CA GLY A 385 15.89 -15.89 13.21
C GLY A 385 15.92 -16.90 14.36
N ASN A 386 14.83 -17.63 14.59
CA ASN A 386 14.61 -18.54 15.72
C ASN A 386 14.21 -19.95 15.28
N GLY A 387 14.46 -20.30 14.01
CA GLY A 387 14.18 -21.63 13.45
C GLY A 387 12.79 -21.78 12.82
N GLY A 388 12.01 -20.71 12.77
CA GLY A 388 10.72 -20.64 12.08
C GLY A 388 10.71 -19.57 10.99
N PHE A 389 9.53 -19.33 10.42
CA PHE A 389 9.34 -18.25 9.46
C PHE A 389 8.11 -17.43 9.84
N ASN A 390 8.19 -16.15 9.55
CA ASN A 390 7.08 -15.22 9.64
C ASN A 390 6.45 -15.06 8.26
N MET A 391 5.11 -15.06 8.20
CA MET A 391 4.37 -14.81 6.98
C MET A 391 3.38 -13.65 7.17
N ALA A 392 3.35 -12.74 6.22
CA ALA A 392 2.27 -11.79 6.02
C ALA A 392 1.56 -12.12 4.71
N PHE A 393 0.26 -11.86 4.65
CA PHE A 393 -0.54 -12.03 3.44
C PHE A 393 -1.70 -11.05 3.48
N HIS A 394 -2.33 -10.77 2.34
CA HIS A 394 -3.54 -9.96 2.32
C HIS A 394 -4.79 -10.82 2.16
N ALA A 395 -5.91 -10.32 2.66
CA ALA A 395 -7.24 -10.83 2.34
C ALA A 395 -8.24 -9.69 2.21
N ARG A 396 -9.36 -9.94 1.52
CA ARG A 396 -10.39 -8.94 1.32
C ARG A 396 -11.22 -8.74 2.57
N VAL A 397 -11.45 -7.47 2.89
CA VAL A 397 -12.34 -7.03 3.95
C VAL A 397 -13.17 -5.85 3.48
N THR A 398 -14.38 -5.70 4.04
CA THR A 398 -15.20 -4.52 3.82
C THR A 398 -14.81 -3.45 4.82
N ALA A 399 -14.40 -2.29 4.33
CA ALA A 399 -14.01 -1.14 5.12
C ALA A 399 -14.71 0.14 4.61
N PRO A 400 -14.72 1.24 5.38
CA PRO A 400 -15.35 2.51 4.95
C PRO A 400 -14.84 3.00 3.59
N GLN A 401 -13.55 2.81 3.30
CA GLN A 401 -12.89 3.18 2.04
C GLN A 401 -13.19 2.22 0.87
N GLY A 402 -14.03 1.20 1.07
CA GLY A 402 -14.42 0.19 0.08
C GLY A 402 -14.00 -1.22 0.48
N ASN A 403 -14.15 -2.16 -0.46
CA ASN A 403 -13.64 -3.53 -0.30
C ASN A 403 -12.14 -3.55 -0.61
N ILE A 404 -11.35 -3.46 0.44
CA ILE A 404 -9.89 -3.36 0.43
C ILE A 404 -9.23 -4.73 0.57
N ARG A 405 -7.91 -4.74 0.54
CA ARG A 405 -7.05 -5.88 0.89
C ARG A 405 -6.29 -5.53 2.16
N ALA A 406 -6.71 -6.09 3.30
CA ALA A 406 -6.08 -5.88 4.61
C ALA A 406 -4.97 -6.92 4.85
N MET A 407 -4.00 -6.58 5.69
CA MET A 407 -2.88 -7.47 6.03
C MET A 407 -3.21 -8.37 7.22
N PHE A 408 -2.84 -9.63 7.09
CA PHE A 408 -2.87 -10.65 8.12
C PHE A 408 -1.47 -11.25 8.29
N THR A 409 -1.17 -11.77 9.47
CA THR A 409 0.10 -12.42 9.79
C THR A 409 -0.10 -13.81 10.38
N THR A 410 0.90 -14.67 10.23
CA THR A 410 0.99 -16.00 10.83
C THR A 410 2.46 -16.41 10.94
N LYS A 411 2.76 -17.43 11.73
CA LYS A 411 4.06 -18.11 11.70
C LYS A 411 3.97 -19.36 10.84
N LEU A 412 5.09 -19.78 10.29
CA LEU A 412 5.21 -21.00 9.51
C LEU A 412 6.25 -21.92 10.13
N GLU A 413 5.95 -23.21 10.07
CA GLU A 413 6.92 -24.28 10.27
C GLU A 413 7.00 -25.12 9.00
N PHE A 414 8.22 -25.51 8.64
CA PHE A 414 8.50 -26.43 7.55
C PHE A 414 9.00 -27.75 8.12
N ASN A 415 8.37 -28.86 7.70
CA ASN A 415 8.78 -30.22 8.04
C ASN A 415 8.80 -31.05 6.76
N GLY A 416 9.99 -31.39 6.28
CA GLY A 416 10.15 -31.93 4.93
C GLY A 416 9.53 -31.01 3.88
N ARG A 417 8.57 -31.54 3.11
CA ARG A 417 7.86 -30.80 2.04
C ARG A 417 6.52 -30.18 2.50
N VAL A 418 6.25 -30.19 3.80
CA VAL A 418 4.99 -29.68 4.36
C VAL A 418 5.22 -28.33 5.00
N ALA A 419 4.43 -27.33 4.60
CA ALA A 419 4.33 -26.05 5.28
C ALA A 419 3.09 -26.05 6.18
N THR A 420 3.23 -25.57 7.41
CA THR A 420 2.13 -25.49 8.39
C THR A 420 2.07 -24.09 8.97
N MET A 421 0.86 -23.52 9.07
CA MET A 421 0.63 -22.27 9.80
C MET A 421 0.56 -22.54 11.30
N VAL A 422 1.27 -21.73 12.06
CA VAL A 422 1.34 -21.80 13.52
C VAL A 422 0.92 -20.46 14.08
N ARG A 423 0.11 -20.50 15.14
CA ARG A 423 -0.32 -19.29 15.83
C ARG A 423 0.87 -18.67 16.55
N ASP A 424 1.12 -17.39 16.31
CA ASP A 424 2.00 -16.62 17.17
C ASP A 424 1.30 -16.31 18.50
N ASN A 425 1.63 -17.06 19.53
CA ASN A 425 1.13 -16.86 20.90
C ASN A 425 1.84 -15.69 21.62
N GLY A 426 2.74 -14.99 20.93
CA GLY A 426 3.67 -14.05 21.54
C GLY A 426 4.78 -14.84 22.24
N THR A 427 6.01 -14.38 22.11
CA THR A 427 7.04 -14.77 23.06
C THR A 427 6.63 -14.20 24.41
N SER A 428 6.26 -15.05 25.37
CA SER A 428 6.46 -14.69 26.76
C SER A 428 7.96 -14.48 26.90
N ALA A 429 8.42 -13.23 26.86
CA ALA A 429 9.72 -12.87 27.39
C ALA A 429 9.64 -13.01 28.92
N ASP A 430 9.53 -14.26 29.37
CA ASP A 430 9.43 -14.67 30.77
C ASP A 430 9.97 -16.09 30.86
N THR A 431 11.25 -16.26 30.55
CA THR A 431 12.05 -17.37 31.07
C THR A 431 13.50 -16.95 31.27
N SER A 432 13.86 -16.95 32.56
CA SER A 432 15.17 -16.90 33.25
C SER A 432 15.97 -15.60 33.23
#